data_AF-T1A1E7-F1
#
_entry.id   AF-T1A1E7-F1
#
_cell.length_a   1.000
_cell.length_b   1.000
_cell.length_c   1.000
_cell.angle_alpha   90.00
_cell.angle_beta   90.00
_cell.angle_gamma   90.00
#
_symmetry.space_group_name_H-M   'P 1'
#
loop_
_entity.id
_entity.type
_entity.pdbx_description
1 polymer ?
#
loop_
_entity_poly.entity_id
_entity_poly.type
_entity_poly.pdbx_seq_one_letter_code
_entity_poly.pdbx_strand_id
1 'polypeptide(L)'
;LQRILSCIERHEPTLRAPFRAALGNVRAITRGPKSGKALRELGTKSDIAAEVPTTEGVIAVLRSLDLRGRCVAVQLYGTEPNRPLIDFLGTAGAEVAIVAPYVYADAADDQAVRTLLAQLGAGGIDAIAFTSSAQVERLIAVASEEAARAALRATSV
;
A
#
# COMPACT_ATOMS: atom_id res chain seq x y z
N LEU A 1 -9.02 -2.63 -0.95
CA LEU A 1 -10.39 -3.10 -0.64
C LEU A 1 -10.44 -4.42 0.14
N GLN A 2 -9.81 -5.52 -0.31
CA GLN A 2 -9.86 -6.82 0.39
C GLN A 2 -9.61 -6.73 1.90
N ARG A 3 -8.56 -6.00 2.32
CA ARG A 3 -8.23 -5.85 3.74
C ARG A 3 -9.30 -5.12 4.57
N ILE A 4 -9.96 -4.10 3.99
CA ILE A 4 -11.08 -3.39 4.62
C ILE A 4 -12.24 -4.36 4.83
N LEU A 5 -12.53 -5.20 3.82
CA LEU A 5 -13.60 -6.19 3.92
C LEU A 5 -13.29 -7.27 4.93
N SER A 6 -12.05 -7.77 4.99
CA SER A 6 -11.65 -8.72 6.04
C SER A 6 -11.74 -8.10 7.44
N CYS A 7 -11.48 -6.79 7.57
CA CYS A 7 -11.68 -6.06 8.83
C CYS A 7 -13.18 -5.99 9.20
N ILE A 8 -14.03 -5.59 8.25
CA ILE A 8 -15.49 -5.59 8.40
C ILE A 8 -15.99 -6.98 8.77
N GLU A 9 -15.59 -8.03 8.05
CA GLU A 9 -15.99 -9.42 8.31
C GLU A 9 -15.57 -9.91 9.70
N ARG A 10 -14.44 -9.44 10.22
CA ARG A 10 -13.94 -9.87 11.54
C ARG A 10 -14.57 -9.09 12.68
N HIS A 11 -14.79 -7.79 12.51
CA HIS A 11 -15.10 -6.89 13.61
C HIS A 11 -16.54 -6.37 13.57
N GLU A 12 -17.10 -6.11 12.38
CA GLU A 12 -18.43 -5.52 12.22
C GLU A 12 -19.14 -6.06 10.95
N PRO A 13 -19.53 -7.35 10.90
CA PRO A 13 -20.00 -7.99 9.67
C PRO A 13 -21.23 -7.32 9.05
N THR A 14 -22.05 -6.67 9.88
CA THR A 14 -23.25 -5.92 9.49
C THR A 14 -22.93 -4.75 8.56
N LEU A 15 -21.71 -4.20 8.61
CA LEU A 15 -21.29 -3.09 7.73
C LEU A 15 -21.00 -3.53 6.29
N ARG A 16 -20.94 -4.84 5.98
CA ARG A 16 -20.57 -5.31 4.65
C ARG A 16 -21.51 -4.81 3.55
N ALA A 17 -22.82 -4.97 3.73
CA ALA A 17 -23.80 -4.53 2.74
C ALA A 17 -23.87 -2.99 2.62
N PRO A 18 -23.95 -2.23 3.73
CA PRO A 18 -23.85 -0.76 3.70
C PRO A 18 -22.57 -0.24 3.02
N PHE A 19 -21.42 -0.85 3.31
CA PHE A 19 -20.15 -0.47 2.70
C PHE A 19 -20.16 -0.67 1.18
N ARG A 20 -20.66 -1.82 0.69
CA ARG A 20 -20.78 -2.07 -0.76
C ARG A 20 -21.77 -1.09 -1.40
N ALA A 21 -22.89 -0.79 -0.75
CA ALA A 21 -23.85 0.18 -1.25
C ALA A 21 -23.23 1.58 -1.35
N ALA A 22 -22.50 2.02 -0.32
CA ALA A 22 -21.80 3.31 -0.32
C ALA A 22 -20.74 3.40 -1.43
N LEU A 23 -19.98 2.32 -1.68
CA LEU A 23 -19.02 2.25 -2.80
C LEU A 23 -19.69 2.38 -4.18
N GLY A 24 -20.95 1.99 -4.32
CA GLY A 24 -21.72 2.18 -5.56
C GLY A 24 -22.16 3.63 -5.81
N ASN A 25 -22.13 4.47 -4.78
CA ASN A 25 -22.60 5.87 -4.85
C ASN A 25 -21.45 6.88 -5.02
N VAL A 26 -20.22 6.42 -5.16
CA VAL A 26 -19.04 7.27 -5.31
C VAL A 26 -18.35 7.01 -6.65
N ARG A 27 -17.69 8.03 -7.19
CA ARG A 27 -16.86 7.86 -8.38
C ARG A 27 -15.58 7.14 -8.02
N ALA A 28 -15.39 5.95 -8.55
CA ALA A 28 -14.20 5.13 -8.32
C ALA A 28 -13.12 5.42 -9.37
N ILE A 29 -11.96 5.89 -8.89
CA ILE A 29 -10.76 6.09 -9.71
C ILE A 29 -9.73 5.05 -9.32
N THR A 30 -9.21 4.29 -10.28
CA THR A 30 -8.24 3.22 -10.01
C THR A 30 -6.89 3.46 -10.67
N ARG A 31 -5.81 3.08 -9.97
CA ARG A 31 -4.45 3.16 -10.49
C ARG A 31 -4.19 2.14 -11.59
N GLY A 32 -4.81 0.97 -11.56
CA GLY A 32 -4.58 -0.03 -12.61
C GLY A 32 -5.47 -1.27 -12.53
N PRO A 33 -5.18 -2.29 -13.36
CA PRO A 33 -6.05 -3.45 -13.55
C PRO A 33 -6.34 -4.23 -12.27
N LYS A 34 -5.37 -4.32 -11.34
CA LYS A 34 -5.53 -5.02 -10.05
C LYS A 34 -6.58 -4.34 -9.16
N SER A 35 -6.49 -3.01 -9.00
CA SER A 35 -7.49 -2.23 -8.26
C SER A 35 -8.87 -2.29 -8.93
N GLY A 36 -8.92 -2.23 -10.27
CA GLY A 36 -10.17 -2.38 -11.02
C GLY A 36 -10.81 -3.76 -10.83
N LYS A 37 -10.01 -4.84 -10.82
CA LYS A 37 -10.49 -6.19 -10.53
C LYS A 37 -11.10 -6.30 -9.14
N ALA A 38 -10.42 -5.73 -8.13
CA ALA A 38 -10.91 -5.74 -6.75
C ALA A 38 -12.25 -5.00 -6.59
N LEU A 39 -12.49 -3.91 -7.34
CA LEU A 39 -13.80 -3.26 -7.37
C LEU A 39 -14.87 -4.17 -8.01
N ARG A 40 -14.55 -4.83 -9.14
CA ARG A 40 -15.49 -5.73 -9.83
C ARG A 40 -15.93 -6.90 -8.97
N GLU A 41 -15.02 -7.48 -8.19
CA GLU A 41 -15.33 -8.53 -7.21
C GLU A 41 -16.34 -8.04 -6.14
N LEU A 42 -16.45 -6.72 -5.94
CA LEU A 42 -17.41 -6.07 -5.06
C LEU A 42 -18.65 -5.54 -5.78
N GLY A 43 -18.88 -5.97 -7.02
CA GLY A 43 -20.05 -5.59 -7.80
C GLY A 43 -20.06 -4.10 -8.18
N THR A 44 -18.93 -3.41 -8.08
CA THR A 44 -18.79 -2.04 -8.60
C THR A 44 -17.73 -2.01 -9.70
N LYS A 45 -17.74 -0.98 -10.54
CA LYS A 45 -16.74 -0.81 -11.60
C LYS A 45 -15.87 0.40 -11.29
N SER A 46 -14.67 0.42 -11.88
CA SER A 46 -13.91 1.65 -11.95
C SER A 46 -14.63 2.58 -12.93
N ASP A 47 -14.90 3.81 -12.52
CA ASP A 47 -15.44 4.83 -13.42
C ASP A 47 -14.34 5.42 -14.29
N ILE A 48 -13.16 5.62 -13.70
CA ILE A 48 -11.97 6.08 -14.42
C ILE A 48 -10.77 5.24 -13.98
N ALA A 49 -10.00 4.75 -14.94
CA ALA A 49 -8.75 4.05 -14.67
C ALA A 49 -7.59 4.90 -15.19
N ALA A 50 -6.50 4.97 -14.43
CA ALA A 50 -5.26 5.55 -14.91
C ALA A 50 -4.71 4.71 -16.07
N GLU A 51 -4.31 5.38 -17.15
CA GLU A 51 -3.71 4.74 -18.32
C GLU A 51 -2.35 4.13 -17.97
N VAL A 52 -1.53 4.90 -17.25
CA VAL A 52 -0.25 4.44 -16.70
C VAL A 52 -0.46 4.08 -15.22
N PRO A 53 -0.10 2.86 -14.78
CA PRO A 53 -0.36 2.40 -13.42
C PRO A 53 0.64 2.93 -12.39
N THR A 54 0.82 4.24 -12.35
CA THR A 54 1.69 4.98 -11.42
C THR A 54 0.92 6.06 -10.68
N THR A 55 1.54 6.66 -9.67
CA THR A 55 0.97 7.83 -8.99
C THR A 55 0.79 8.99 -9.97
N GLU A 56 1.77 9.22 -10.85
CA GLU A 56 1.70 10.26 -11.88
C GLU A 56 0.55 10.01 -12.85
N GLY A 57 0.32 8.75 -13.25
CA GLY A 57 -0.80 8.40 -14.12
C GLY A 57 -2.17 8.67 -13.49
N VAL A 58 -2.31 8.44 -12.19
CA VAL A 58 -3.53 8.81 -11.43
C VAL A 58 -3.69 10.33 -11.38
N ILE A 59 -2.61 11.07 -11.10
CA ILE A 59 -2.61 12.54 -11.09
C ILE A 59 -3.01 13.10 -12.47
N ALA A 60 -2.48 12.51 -13.55
CA ALA A 60 -2.81 12.92 -14.92
C ALA A 60 -4.31 12.83 -15.21
N VAL A 61 -4.97 11.76 -14.75
CA VAL A 61 -6.42 11.61 -14.83
C VAL A 61 -7.13 12.66 -13.97
N LEU A 62 -6.69 12.86 -12.73
CA LEU A 62 -7.35 13.78 -11.80
C LEU A 62 -7.27 15.24 -12.25
N ARG A 63 -6.23 15.62 -13.01
CA ARG A 63 -6.08 16.96 -13.60
C ARG A 63 -7.24 17.35 -14.52
N SER A 64 -7.95 16.39 -15.11
CA SER A 64 -9.11 16.68 -15.97
C SER A 64 -10.41 16.88 -15.20
N LEU A 65 -10.39 16.83 -13.86
CA LEU A 65 -11.57 16.91 -13.01
C LEU A 65 -11.54 18.19 -12.16
N ASP A 66 -12.71 18.78 -11.90
CA ASP A 66 -12.83 19.85 -10.89
C ASP A 66 -12.98 19.25 -9.49
N LEU A 67 -11.92 19.39 -8.69
CA LEU A 67 -11.82 18.81 -7.36
C LEU A 67 -12.08 19.82 -6.23
N ARG A 68 -12.33 21.10 -6.54
CA ARG A 68 -12.51 22.14 -5.52
C ARG A 68 -13.72 21.84 -4.64
N GLY A 69 -13.49 21.78 -3.33
CA GLY A 69 -14.50 21.46 -2.32
C GLY A 69 -15.02 20.01 -2.40
N ARG A 70 -14.38 19.12 -3.17
CA ARG A 70 -14.74 17.70 -3.23
C ARG A 70 -14.01 16.94 -2.16
N CYS A 71 -14.74 16.07 -1.45
CA CYS A 71 -14.13 15.06 -0.59
C CYS A 71 -13.59 13.90 -1.45
N VAL A 72 -12.30 13.62 -1.32
CA VAL A 72 -11.59 12.56 -2.05
C VAL A 72 -11.01 11.58 -1.03
N ALA A 73 -11.61 10.39 -0.95
CA ALA A 73 -11.08 9.31 -0.15
C ALA A 73 -9.92 8.61 -0.88
N VAL A 74 -8.74 8.59 -0.27
CA VAL A 74 -7.54 7.95 -0.81
C VAL A 74 -7.23 6.69 -0.01
N GLN A 75 -7.40 5.53 -0.65
CA GLN A 75 -6.93 4.28 -0.08
C GLN A 75 -5.41 4.14 -0.31
N LEU A 76 -4.62 4.24 0.76
CA LEU A 76 -3.17 4.02 0.73
C LEU A 76 -2.81 2.54 0.76
N TYR A 77 -1.61 2.25 0.26
CA TYR A 77 -0.99 0.93 0.35
C TYR A 77 0.14 0.98 1.38
N GLY A 78 -0.01 0.23 2.47
CA GLY A 78 0.96 0.23 3.56
C GLY A 78 1.05 1.57 4.29
N THR A 79 2.24 1.84 4.82
CA THR A 79 2.60 3.06 5.54
C THR A 79 3.10 4.18 4.63
N GLU A 80 3.29 3.91 3.33
CA GLU A 80 3.71 4.91 2.35
C GLU A 80 2.63 5.99 2.20
N PRO A 81 2.91 7.25 2.58
CA PRO A 81 1.91 8.33 2.56
C PRO A 81 1.50 8.74 1.14
N ASN A 82 2.29 8.40 0.11
CA ASN A 82 2.06 8.81 -1.27
C ASN A 82 1.91 10.34 -1.41
N ARG A 83 2.86 11.07 -0.81
CA ARG A 83 2.87 12.55 -0.77
C ARG A 83 2.56 13.21 -2.13
N PRO A 84 3.13 12.76 -3.27
CA PRO A 84 2.83 13.40 -4.55
C PRO A 84 1.34 13.46 -4.90
N LEU A 85 0.58 12.40 -4.58
CA LEU A 85 -0.88 12.39 -4.80
C LEU A 85 -1.61 13.27 -3.80
N ILE A 86 -1.25 13.18 -2.52
CA ILE A 86 -1.90 13.93 -1.44
C ILE A 86 -1.70 15.44 -1.63
N ASP A 87 -0.48 15.87 -1.94
CA ASP A 87 -0.13 17.27 -2.16
C ASP A 87 -0.84 17.83 -3.41
N PHE A 88 -0.93 17.02 -4.47
CA PHE A 88 -1.68 17.40 -5.66
C PHE A 88 -3.17 17.60 -5.35
N LEU A 89 -3.81 16.67 -4.63
CA LEU A 89 -5.23 16.78 -4.28
C LEU A 89 -5.50 18.02 -3.41
N GLY A 90 -4.64 18.29 -2.43
CA GLY A 90 -4.73 19.50 -1.61
C GLY A 90 -4.58 20.77 -2.44
N THR A 91 -3.59 20.82 -3.34
CA THR A 91 -3.39 21.96 -4.25
C THR A 91 -4.56 22.15 -5.22
N ALA A 92 -5.23 21.07 -5.63
CA ALA A 92 -6.44 21.11 -6.44
C ALA A 92 -7.71 21.54 -5.67
N GLY A 93 -7.59 21.81 -4.36
CA GLY A 93 -8.69 22.28 -3.51
C GLY A 93 -9.61 21.17 -3.01
N ALA A 94 -9.16 19.91 -3.03
CA ALA A 94 -9.91 18.78 -2.52
C ALA A 94 -9.75 18.62 -1.00
N GLU A 95 -10.80 18.12 -0.34
CA GLU A 95 -10.72 17.63 1.04
C GLU A 95 -10.29 16.16 1.01
N VAL A 96 -9.10 15.85 1.51
CA VAL A 96 -8.52 14.51 1.39
C VAL A 96 -8.79 13.68 2.64
N ALA A 97 -9.44 12.53 2.48
CA ALA A 97 -9.67 11.55 3.55
C ALA A 97 -8.82 10.29 3.32
N ILE A 98 -7.84 10.04 4.19
CA ILE A 98 -6.91 8.91 4.03
C ILE A 98 -7.49 7.64 4.68
N VAL A 99 -7.42 6.52 3.95
CA VAL A 99 -7.78 5.18 4.44
C VAL A 99 -6.59 4.24 4.24
N ALA A 100 -5.91 3.87 5.32
CA ALA A 100 -4.70 3.03 5.29
C ALA A 100 -4.94 1.68 6.00
N PRO A 101 -5.58 0.70 5.36
CA PRO A 101 -5.95 -0.57 6.00
C PRO A 101 -4.77 -1.55 6.14
N TYR A 102 -3.60 -1.20 5.60
CA TYR A 102 -2.36 -1.93 5.80
C TYR A 102 -1.54 -1.20 6.85
N VAL A 103 -1.43 -1.80 8.03
CA VAL A 103 -0.44 -1.42 9.03
C VAL A 103 0.55 -2.57 9.10
N TYR A 104 1.84 -2.28 8.87
CA TYR A 104 2.91 -3.22 9.17
C TYR A 104 3.02 -3.29 10.71
N ALA A 105 2.82 -4.46 11.30
CA ALA A 105 3.04 -4.67 12.73
C ALA A 105 3.39 -6.14 13.00
N ASP A 106 4.58 -6.39 13.55
CA ASP A 106 4.74 -6.75 14.97
C ASP A 106 6.23 -6.80 15.38
N ALA A 107 6.53 -6.63 16.68
CA ALA A 107 7.86 -6.89 17.25
C ALA A 107 8.27 -8.37 17.10
N ALA A 108 7.30 -9.27 16.91
CA ALA A 108 7.55 -10.67 16.57
C ALA A 108 8.33 -10.84 15.26
N ASP A 109 8.17 -9.92 14.31
CA ASP A 109 8.94 -9.92 13.06
C ASP A 109 10.38 -9.43 13.27
N ASP A 110 10.66 -8.60 14.29
CA ASP A 110 12.04 -8.15 14.57
C ASP A 110 12.94 -9.35 14.89
N GLN A 111 12.45 -10.29 15.70
CA GLN A 111 13.24 -11.47 16.08
C GLN A 111 13.51 -12.39 14.89
N ALA A 112 12.53 -12.54 13.99
CA ALA A 112 12.72 -13.30 12.75
C ALA A 112 13.76 -12.63 11.84
N VAL A 113 13.72 -11.31 11.70
CA VAL A 113 14.70 -10.53 10.92
C VAL A 113 16.09 -10.60 11.55
N ARG A 114 16.20 -10.54 12.88
CA ARG A 114 17.48 -10.73 13.60
C ARG A 114 18.06 -12.12 13.37
N THR A 115 17.21 -13.16 13.42
CA THR A 115 17.61 -14.54 13.14
C THR A 115 18.12 -14.69 11.70
N LEU A 116 17.40 -14.12 10.73
CA LEU A 116 17.82 -14.11 9.33
C LEU A 116 19.19 -13.44 9.15
N LEU A 117 19.39 -12.26 9.75
CA LEU A 117 20.68 -11.55 9.69
C LEU A 117 21.82 -12.33 10.32
N ALA A 118 21.56 -13.04 11.43
CA ALA A 118 22.55 -13.91 12.06
C ALA A 118 22.92 -15.09 11.14
N GLN A 119 21.93 -15.71 10.47
CA GLN A 119 22.18 -16.78 9.51
C GLN A 119 22.96 -16.31 8.28
N LEU A 120 22.61 -15.14 7.73
CA LEU A 120 23.35 -14.50 6.63
C LEU A 120 24.80 -14.21 7.04
N GLY A 121 25.00 -13.61 8.22
CA GLY A 121 26.33 -13.28 8.76
C GLY A 121 27.18 -14.51 9.08
N ALA A 122 26.55 -15.64 9.42
CA ALA A 122 27.21 -16.91 9.65
C ALA A 122 27.48 -17.72 8.36
N GLY A 123 27.06 -17.22 7.19
CA GLY A 123 27.17 -17.96 5.92
C GLY A 123 26.24 -19.17 5.82
N GLY A 124 25.18 -19.24 6.64
CA GLY A 124 24.20 -20.32 6.61
C GLY A 124 23.13 -20.16 5.52
N ILE A 125 23.20 -19.09 4.72
CA ILE A 125 22.34 -18.81 3.59
C ILE A 125 23.24 -18.43 2.42
N ASP A 126 23.13 -19.17 1.32
CA ASP A 126 23.92 -18.96 0.10
C ASP A 126 23.35 -17.83 -0.77
N ALA A 127 22.02 -17.67 -0.78
CA ALA A 127 21.39 -16.64 -1.60
C ALA A 127 20.11 -16.09 -0.95
N ILE A 128 19.85 -14.81 -1.19
CA ILE A 128 18.62 -14.13 -0.80
C ILE A 128 18.11 -13.28 -1.96
N ALA A 129 16.80 -13.34 -2.22
CA ALA A 129 16.13 -12.54 -3.25
C ALA A 129 15.13 -11.59 -2.60
N PHE A 130 15.19 -10.31 -2.99
CA PHE A 130 14.23 -9.29 -2.58
C PHE A 130 13.23 -9.04 -3.70
N THR A 131 11.94 -9.08 -3.37
CA THR A 131 10.84 -8.81 -4.30
C THR A 131 10.25 -7.40 -4.14
N SER A 132 10.72 -6.64 -3.13
CA SER A 132 10.35 -5.24 -2.91
C SER A 132 11.38 -4.49 -2.05
N SER A 133 11.49 -3.17 -2.25
CA SER A 133 12.39 -2.31 -1.45
C SER A 133 12.08 -2.35 0.05
N ALA A 134 10.81 -2.49 0.42
CA ALA A 134 10.36 -2.56 1.82
C ALA A 134 11.04 -3.70 2.60
N GLN A 135 11.42 -4.81 1.94
CA GLN A 135 12.13 -5.91 2.61
C GLN A 135 13.57 -5.53 2.98
N VAL A 136 14.24 -4.71 2.16
CA VAL A 136 15.59 -4.21 2.43
C VAL A 136 15.53 -3.13 3.51
N GLU A 137 14.60 -2.19 3.40
CA GLU A 137 14.36 -1.16 4.41
C GLU A 137 14.09 -1.78 5.79
N ARG A 138 13.36 -2.91 5.82
CA ARG A 138 13.08 -3.64 7.05
C ARG A 138 14.33 -4.23 7.71
N LEU A 139 15.25 -4.81 6.94
CA LEU A 139 16.53 -5.31 7.45
C LEU A 139 17.33 -4.18 8.11
N ILE A 140 17.42 -3.04 7.42
CA ILE A 140 18.12 -1.84 7.90
C ILE A 140 17.47 -1.32 9.18
N ALA A 141 16.14 -1.24 9.22
CA ALA A 141 15.40 -0.77 10.39
C ALA A 141 15.62 -1.63 11.65
N VAL A 142 15.85 -2.95 11.50
CA VAL A 142 16.06 -3.86 12.64
C VAL A 142 17.50 -3.87 13.15
N ALA A 143 18.49 -3.72 12.26
CA ALA A 143 19.89 -3.99 12.58
C ALA A 143 20.88 -2.86 12.28
N SER A 144 20.44 -1.71 11.76
CA SER A 144 21.25 -0.65 11.12
C SER A 144 21.70 -0.99 9.70
N GLU A 145 22.04 0.04 8.92
CA GLU A 145 22.50 -0.12 7.55
C GLU A 145 23.83 -0.86 7.49
N GLU A 146 24.76 -0.53 8.39
CA GLU A 146 26.08 -1.14 8.47
C GLU A 146 26.00 -2.65 8.75
N ALA A 147 25.20 -3.06 9.74
CA ALA A 147 25.08 -4.46 10.09
C ALA A 147 24.32 -5.26 9.01
N ALA A 148 23.28 -4.67 8.41
CA ALA A 148 22.56 -5.29 7.30
C ALA A 148 23.50 -5.51 6.10
N ARG A 149 24.32 -4.52 5.75
CA ARG A 149 25.34 -4.65 4.69
C ARG A 149 26.39 -5.70 5.02
N ALA A 150 26.86 -5.77 6.26
CA ALA A 150 27.85 -6.77 6.68
C ALA A 150 27.30 -8.20 6.54
N ALA A 151 26.07 -8.45 7.01
CA ALA A 151 25.43 -9.75 6.90
C ALA A 151 25.22 -10.17 5.43
N LEU A 152 24.76 -9.25 4.57
CA LEU A 152 24.55 -9.52 3.14
C LEU A 152 25.87 -9.80 2.38
N ARG A 153 26.99 -9.20 2.79
CA ARG A 153 28.31 -9.46 2.19
C ARG A 153 28.88 -10.83 2.55
N ALA A 154 28.47 -11.40 3.69
CA ALA A 154 28.88 -12.74 4.12
C ALA A 154 28.12 -13.86 3.38
N THR A 155 27.04 -13.50 2.68
CA THR A 155 26.26 -14.41 1.84
C THR A 155 27.03 -14.66 0.54
N SER A 156 27.38 -15.93 0.27
CA SER A 156 28.20 -16.31 -0.89
C SER A 156 27.33 -16.49 -2.13
N VAL A 157 27.36 -15.51 -3.05
CA VAL A 157 26.69 -15.61 -4.37
C VAL A 157 27.41 -16.59 -5.29
#